data_AF-A0A956WWZ5-F1
#
_entry.id   AF-A0A956WWZ5-F1
#
_cell.length_a   1.000
_cell.length_b   1.000
_cell.length_c   1.000
_cell.angle_alpha   90.00
_cell.angle_beta   90.00
_cell.angle_gamma   90.00
#
_symmetry.space_group_name_H-M   'P 1'
#
loop_
_entity.id
_entity.type
_entity.pdbx_description
1 polymer ?
#
loop_
_entity_poly.entity_id
_entity_poly.type
_entity_poly.pdbx_seq_one_letter_code
_entity_poly.pdbx_strand_id
1 'polypeptide(L)'
;MNSAIERLNKILALERQQGYRNKSVIGGFARLVERWHQEAAEEATSDYQRALLQQIVDHLLAYADLDEQSDRRHSVDEMQRLASLWDSPPPADFQPPETVAAAQPEPQREAVVETPSETAAEPARSAPPTPSTPLPPAPRATPAGSASLGASINRLPGIGPRNAEMLAKLGIRTVGDMLWLLPYRYDDYSHMKPIYKLDPGDEITILANLWDIKSRRLPGRNATLVTGVISDSTATIEATWFNPYITKQLRAGREYVFSGKVESYRGKLVLRNPVFEQPDQELLHTGRMVPVYPLTKGLSAKKMRSLQKRVVDEWGKRVFDYLPE
;
A
#
# COMPACT_ATOMS: atom_id res chain seq x y z
N MET A 1 3.66 -2.12 -3.30
CA MET A 1 2.29 -2.58 -3.62
C MET A 1 2.50 -3.88 -4.35
N ASN A 2 1.94 -4.98 -3.86
CA ASN A 2 2.07 -6.26 -4.57
C ASN A 2 1.34 -6.11 -5.91
N SER A 3 1.99 -6.55 -7.00
CA SER A 3 1.39 -6.54 -8.33
C SER A 3 0.02 -7.24 -8.28
N ALA A 4 -0.94 -6.82 -9.11
CA ALA A 4 -2.24 -7.47 -9.20
C ALA A 4 -2.08 -8.98 -9.48
N ILE A 5 -1.09 -9.37 -10.27
CA ILE A 5 -0.76 -10.76 -10.60
C ILE A 5 -0.16 -11.52 -9.41
N GLU A 6 0.71 -10.90 -8.61
CA GLU A 6 1.23 -11.50 -7.38
C GLU A 6 0.11 -11.80 -6.37
N ARG A 7 -0.90 -10.93 -6.32
CA ARG A 7 -2.08 -11.12 -5.47
C ARG A 7 -2.94 -12.28 -5.98
N LEU A 8 -3.15 -12.38 -7.29
CA LEU A 8 -3.83 -13.53 -7.91
C LEU A 8 -3.10 -14.84 -7.59
N ASN A 9 -1.78 -14.88 -7.76
CA ASN A 9 -0.96 -16.08 -7.48
C ASN A 9 -1.08 -16.55 -6.03
N LYS A 10 -1.12 -15.63 -5.06
CA LYS A 10 -1.35 -15.97 -3.64
C LYS A 10 -2.73 -16.57 -3.39
N ILE A 11 -3.76 -16.05 -4.05
CA ILE A 11 -5.13 -16.55 -3.92
C ILE A 11 -5.26 -17.94 -4.54
N LEU A 12 -4.68 -18.16 -5.73
CA LEU A 12 -4.65 -19.47 -6.38
C LEU A 12 -3.87 -20.51 -5.57
N ALA A 13 -2.78 -20.10 -4.89
CA ALA A 13 -2.03 -20.98 -4.00
C ALA A 13 -2.83 -21.39 -2.75
N LEU A 14 -3.61 -20.46 -2.17
CA LEU A 14 -4.52 -20.76 -1.06
C LEU A 14 -5.64 -21.72 -1.49
N GLU A 15 -6.15 -21.57 -2.70
CA GLU A 15 -7.19 -22.43 -3.26
C GLU A 15 -6.71 -23.88 -3.45
N ARG A 16 -5.46 -24.05 -3.89
CA ARG A 16 -4.80 -25.34 -3.99
C ARG A 16 -4.62 -26.00 -2.61
N GLN A 17 -4.33 -25.23 -1.56
CA GLN A 17 -4.25 -25.73 -0.18
C GLN A 17 -5.62 -26.10 0.39
N GLN A 18 -6.68 -25.39 0.00
CA GLN A 18 -8.05 -25.63 0.47
C GLN A 18 -8.81 -26.69 -0.35
N GLY A 19 -8.16 -27.29 -1.35
CA GLY A 19 -8.70 -28.39 -2.14
C GLY A 19 -9.73 -27.99 -3.19
N TYR A 20 -9.57 -26.81 -3.81
CA TYR A 20 -10.37 -26.36 -4.97
C TYR A 20 -11.87 -26.18 -4.69
N ARG A 21 -12.20 -25.52 -3.58
CA ARG A 21 -13.57 -25.41 -3.03
C ARG A 21 -14.28 -24.09 -3.34
N ASN A 22 -13.64 -23.17 -4.07
CA ASN A 22 -14.06 -21.80 -4.35
C ASN A 22 -14.34 -21.00 -3.06
N LYS A 23 -13.52 -21.20 -2.02
CA LYS A 23 -13.69 -20.59 -0.69
C LYS A 23 -12.51 -19.71 -0.27
N SER A 24 -11.48 -19.60 -1.10
CA SER A 24 -10.29 -18.78 -0.80
C SER A 24 -10.57 -17.28 -0.80
N VAL A 25 -11.72 -16.86 -1.34
CA VAL A 25 -12.18 -15.46 -1.34
C VAL A 25 -13.63 -15.40 -0.86
N ILE A 26 -13.96 -14.40 -0.05
CA ILE A 26 -15.33 -14.16 0.45
C ILE A 26 -16.24 -13.85 -0.75
N GLY A 27 -17.13 -14.80 -1.09
CA GLY A 27 -18.01 -14.69 -2.26
C GLY A 27 -17.48 -15.33 -3.55
N GLY A 28 -16.37 -16.08 -3.47
CA GLY A 28 -15.79 -16.83 -4.58
C GLY A 28 -15.02 -15.98 -5.60
N PHE A 29 -14.44 -16.64 -6.60
CA PHE A 29 -13.62 -15.98 -7.64
C PHE A 29 -14.40 -14.98 -8.51
N ALA A 30 -15.71 -15.17 -8.73
CA ALA A 30 -16.54 -14.21 -9.47
C ALA A 30 -16.54 -12.81 -8.82
N ARG A 31 -16.60 -12.75 -7.48
CA ARG A 31 -16.57 -11.48 -6.74
C ARG A 31 -15.17 -10.87 -6.67
N LEU A 32 -14.13 -11.69 -6.79
CA LEU A 32 -12.75 -11.22 -6.92
C LEU A 32 -12.57 -10.44 -8.23
N VAL A 33 -13.09 -10.99 -9.34
CA VAL A 33 -12.96 -10.41 -10.68
C VAL A 33 -13.46 -8.98 -10.74
N GLU A 34 -14.62 -8.67 -10.16
CA GLU A 34 -15.22 -7.31 -10.19
C GLU A 34 -14.25 -6.21 -9.75
N ARG A 35 -13.41 -6.49 -8.75
CA ARG A 35 -12.50 -5.52 -8.15
C ARG A 35 -11.06 -5.67 -8.64
N TRP A 36 -10.62 -6.90 -8.85
CA TRP A 36 -9.27 -7.22 -9.30
C TRP A 36 -9.04 -6.86 -10.76
N HIS A 37 -10.05 -7.03 -11.63
CA HIS A 37 -9.93 -6.71 -13.06
C HIS A 37 -9.57 -5.24 -13.31
N GLN A 38 -10.18 -4.30 -12.57
CA GLN A 38 -9.89 -2.87 -12.70
C GLN A 38 -8.43 -2.56 -12.35
N GLU A 39 -7.95 -3.12 -11.25
CA GLU A 39 -6.57 -2.90 -10.80
C GLU A 39 -5.55 -3.55 -11.73
N ALA A 40 -5.85 -4.74 -12.27
CA ALA A 40 -4.97 -5.44 -13.20
C ALA A 40 -4.98 -4.83 -14.62
N ALA A 41 -6.09 -4.20 -15.04
CA ALA A 41 -6.17 -3.45 -16.30
C ALA A 41 -5.36 -2.15 -16.27
N GLU A 42 -5.26 -1.50 -15.10
CA GLU A 42 -4.38 -0.32 -14.90
C GLU A 42 -2.89 -0.68 -14.97
N GLU A 43 -2.53 -1.92 -14.60
CA GLU A 43 -1.16 -2.43 -14.61
C GLU A 43 -0.74 -2.98 -16.00
N ALA A 44 -1.70 -3.37 -16.83
CA ALA A 44 -1.48 -3.88 -18.19
C ALA A 44 -1.03 -2.77 -19.15
N THR A 45 0.26 -2.74 -19.44
CA THR A 45 0.88 -1.72 -20.32
C THR A 45 0.93 -2.16 -21.78
N SER A 46 0.92 -3.47 -22.05
CA SER A 46 0.99 -4.06 -23.40
C SER A 46 -0.34 -4.72 -23.81
N ASP A 47 -0.65 -4.71 -25.11
CA ASP A 47 -1.80 -5.42 -25.68
C ASP A 47 -1.72 -6.94 -25.43
N TYR A 48 -0.50 -7.49 -25.31
CA TYR A 48 -0.28 -8.88 -24.90
C TYR A 48 -0.74 -9.14 -23.46
N GLN A 49 -0.43 -8.23 -22.53
CA GLN A 49 -0.86 -8.33 -21.12
C GLN A 49 -2.38 -8.18 -21.01
N ARG A 50 -3.00 -7.32 -21.84
CA ARG A 50 -4.45 -7.20 -21.90
C ARG A 50 -5.13 -8.47 -22.41
N ALA A 51 -4.54 -9.16 -23.39
CA ALA A 51 -5.04 -10.44 -23.87
C ALA A 51 -4.92 -11.56 -22.81
N LEU A 52 -3.78 -11.62 -22.10
CA LEU A 52 -3.59 -12.55 -20.97
C LEU A 52 -4.58 -12.28 -19.84
N LEU A 53 -4.80 -11.00 -19.51
CA LEU A 53 -5.77 -10.58 -18.50
C LEU A 53 -7.17 -11.10 -18.84
N GLN A 54 -7.61 -10.94 -20.09
CA GLN A 54 -8.92 -11.40 -20.52
C GLN A 54 -9.07 -12.92 -20.36
N GLN A 55 -8.06 -13.70 -20.77
CA GLN A 55 -8.08 -15.15 -20.60
C GLN A 55 -8.15 -15.57 -19.13
N ILE A 56 -7.39 -14.90 -18.25
CA ILE A 56 -7.41 -15.16 -16.81
C ILE A 56 -8.81 -14.85 -16.22
N VAL A 57 -9.43 -13.75 -16.63
CA VAL A 57 -10.78 -13.38 -16.20
C VAL A 57 -11.81 -14.41 -16.64
N ASP A 58 -11.73 -14.87 -17.89
CA ASP A 58 -12.64 -15.88 -18.43
C ASP A 58 -12.53 -17.20 -17.63
N HIS A 59 -11.30 -17.63 -17.30
CA HIS A 59 -11.08 -18.79 -16.44
C HIS A 59 -11.60 -18.59 -15.01
N LEU A 60 -11.45 -17.40 -14.43
CA LEU A 60 -11.95 -17.07 -13.08
C LEU A 60 -13.48 -17.08 -13.01
N LEU A 61 -14.16 -16.59 -14.06
CA LEU A 61 -15.62 -16.60 -14.14
C LEU A 61 -16.15 -18.01 -14.36
N ALA A 62 -15.55 -18.78 -15.29
CA ALA A 62 -15.93 -20.16 -15.55
C ALA A 62 -15.69 -21.09 -14.35
N TYR A 63 -14.73 -20.77 -13.48
CA TYR A 63 -14.42 -21.57 -12.29
C TYR A 63 -15.60 -21.71 -11.32
N ALA A 64 -16.54 -20.76 -11.30
CA ALA A 64 -17.72 -20.83 -10.43
C ALA A 64 -18.70 -21.95 -10.82
N ASP A 65 -18.74 -22.31 -12.11
CA ASP A 65 -19.71 -23.25 -12.69
C ASP A 65 -19.13 -24.67 -12.86
N LEU A 66 -17.86 -24.89 -12.48
CA LEU A 66 -17.23 -26.21 -12.53
C LEU A 66 -17.64 -27.04 -11.32
N ASP A 67 -18.27 -28.19 -11.52
CA ASP A 67 -18.67 -29.09 -10.42
C ASP A 67 -17.61 -30.15 -10.08
N GLU A 68 -16.75 -30.49 -11.04
CA GLU A 68 -15.73 -31.53 -10.89
C GLU A 68 -14.41 -30.99 -10.33
N GLN A 69 -13.85 -31.68 -9.34
CA GLN A 69 -12.62 -31.26 -8.65
C GLN A 69 -11.38 -31.38 -9.57
N SER A 70 -11.40 -32.32 -10.51
CA SER A 70 -10.45 -32.47 -11.61
C SER A 70 -10.38 -31.21 -12.46
N ASP A 71 -11.53 -30.70 -12.90
CA ASP A 71 -11.62 -29.55 -13.81
C ASP A 71 -11.21 -28.25 -13.12
N ARG A 72 -11.58 -28.10 -11.84
CA ARG A 72 -11.11 -26.97 -11.02
C ARG A 72 -9.60 -26.96 -10.87
N ARG A 73 -8.98 -28.13 -10.70
CA ARG A 73 -7.52 -28.24 -10.63
C ARG A 73 -6.85 -27.80 -11.94
N HIS A 74 -7.36 -28.28 -13.08
CA HIS A 74 -6.85 -27.87 -14.40
C HIS A 74 -7.01 -26.37 -14.63
N SER A 75 -8.15 -25.79 -14.24
CA SER A 75 -8.40 -24.35 -14.36
C SER A 75 -7.41 -23.52 -13.51
N VAL A 76 -7.11 -23.95 -12.28
CA VAL A 76 -6.09 -23.28 -11.43
C VAL A 76 -4.69 -23.41 -12.02
N ASP A 77 -4.32 -24.59 -12.50
CA ASP A 77 -2.99 -24.81 -13.08
C ASP A 77 -2.81 -23.97 -14.38
N GLU A 78 -3.86 -23.81 -15.20
CA GLU A 78 -3.83 -22.95 -16.39
C GLU A 78 -3.79 -21.46 -16.04
N MET A 79 -4.55 -21.01 -15.03
CA MET A 79 -4.46 -19.64 -14.53
C MET A 79 -3.06 -19.30 -13.98
N GLN A 80 -2.41 -20.25 -13.30
CA GLN A 80 -1.03 -20.08 -12.82
C GLN A 80 -0.03 -20.00 -13.99
N ARG A 81 -0.24 -20.79 -15.04
CA ARG A 81 0.56 -20.72 -16.27
C ARG A 81 0.41 -19.36 -16.94
N LEU A 82 -0.80 -18.87 -17.14
CA LEU A 82 -1.06 -17.55 -17.74
C LEU A 82 -0.46 -16.41 -16.89
N ALA A 83 -0.60 -16.49 -15.57
CA ALA A 83 0.01 -15.53 -14.65
C ALA A 83 1.55 -15.54 -14.70
N SER A 84 2.18 -16.71 -14.95
CA SER A 84 3.64 -16.80 -15.10
C SER A 84 4.17 -16.18 -16.39
N LEU A 85 3.31 -16.01 -17.40
CA LEU A 85 3.66 -15.38 -18.68
C LEU A 85 3.54 -13.86 -18.66
N TRP A 86 3.02 -13.28 -17.57
CA TRP A 86 2.74 -11.83 -17.46
C TRP A 86 3.98 -10.94 -17.62
N ASP A 87 5.12 -11.39 -17.09
CA ASP A 87 6.42 -10.69 -17.18
C ASP A 87 7.28 -11.21 -18.35
N SER A 88 6.76 -12.17 -19.13
CA SER A 88 7.47 -12.79 -20.25
C SER A 88 7.21 -12.02 -21.55
N PRO A 89 8.21 -11.90 -22.45
CA PRO A 89 8.00 -11.24 -23.73
C PRO A 89 6.96 -12.00 -24.57
N PRO A 90 6.15 -11.28 -25.37
CA PRO A 90 5.14 -11.92 -26.21
C PRO A 90 5.80 -12.93 -27.17
N PRO A 91 5.19 -14.11 -27.38
CA PRO A 91 5.69 -15.08 -28.35
C PRO A 91 5.71 -14.45 -29.75
N ALA A 92 6.67 -14.85 -30.58
CA ALA A 92 6.92 -14.27 -31.90
C ALA A 92 5.70 -14.33 -32.85
N ASP A 93 4.77 -15.25 -32.59
CA ASP A 93 3.55 -15.48 -33.37
C ASP A 93 2.31 -14.76 -32.79
N PHE A 94 2.48 -13.88 -31.78
CA PHE A 94 1.36 -13.13 -31.21
C PHE A 94 0.85 -12.06 -32.19
N GLN A 95 -0.32 -12.29 -32.78
CA GLN A 95 -1.09 -11.28 -33.50
C GLN A 95 -2.08 -10.62 -32.52
N PRO A 96 -2.01 -9.28 -32.33
CA PRO A 96 -3.03 -8.56 -31.58
C PRO A 96 -4.40 -8.77 -32.23
N PRO A 97 -5.48 -8.85 -31.44
CA PRO A 97 -6.83 -8.98 -32.00
C PRO A 97 -7.12 -7.77 -32.90
N GLU A 98 -7.60 -8.02 -34.12
CA GLU A 98 -8.02 -6.98 -35.07
C GLU A 98 -9.05 -6.06 -34.40
N THR A 99 -8.63 -4.82 -34.15
CA THR A 99 -9.48 -3.78 -33.59
C THR A 99 -10.62 -3.49 -34.55
N VAL A 100 -11.85 -3.88 -34.19
CA VAL A 100 -13.06 -3.32 -34.81
C VAL A 100 -13.02 -1.82 -34.58
N ALA A 101 -12.80 -1.09 -35.67
CA ALA A 101 -12.67 0.35 -35.71
C ALA A 101 -13.90 1.04 -35.09
N ALA A 102 -13.69 1.70 -33.94
CA ALA A 102 -14.60 2.70 -33.41
C ALA A 102 -13.95 4.08 -33.56
N ALA A 103 -14.45 4.80 -34.57
CA ALA A 103 -14.38 6.22 -34.88
C ALA A 103 -13.71 7.16 -33.85
N GLN A 104 -12.67 7.86 -34.31
CA GLN A 104 -12.29 9.18 -33.82
C GLN A 104 -12.86 10.24 -34.78
N PRO A 105 -13.43 11.37 -34.30
CA PRO A 105 -13.73 12.50 -35.17
C PRO A 105 -12.48 13.36 -35.42
N GLU A 106 -12.27 13.70 -36.69
CA GLU A 106 -11.19 14.56 -37.20
C GLU A 106 -11.19 15.98 -36.60
N PRO A 107 -10.03 16.64 -36.43
CA PRO A 107 -9.98 18.09 -36.36
C PRO A 107 -9.86 18.68 -37.77
N GLN A 108 -10.81 19.57 -38.08
CA GLN A 108 -10.91 20.33 -39.31
C GLN A 108 -9.74 21.32 -39.48
N ARG A 109 -9.25 21.41 -40.72
CA ARG A 109 -8.43 22.52 -41.23
C ARG A 109 -9.34 23.70 -41.59
N GLU A 110 -8.99 24.89 -41.13
CA GLU A 110 -9.35 26.15 -41.81
C GLU A 110 -8.08 26.98 -42.00
N ALA A 111 -7.91 27.45 -43.23
CA ALA A 111 -6.80 28.25 -43.73
C ALA A 111 -7.11 29.75 -43.59
N VAL A 112 -6.10 30.63 -43.53
CA VAL A 112 -6.11 31.99 -44.11
C VAL A 112 -4.67 32.56 -44.22
N VAL A 113 -4.24 32.76 -45.47
CA VAL A 113 -3.61 33.95 -46.12
C VAL A 113 -2.20 34.45 -45.72
N GLU A 114 -1.25 34.15 -46.63
CA GLU A 114 -0.25 35.01 -47.34
C GLU A 114 0.34 36.31 -46.74
N THR A 115 1.67 36.26 -46.46
CA THR A 115 2.85 37.07 -46.91
C THR A 115 2.83 38.62 -47.04
N PRO A 116 3.98 39.33 -47.24
CA PRO A 116 5.43 39.06 -47.00
C PRO A 116 6.19 40.27 -46.36
N SER A 117 7.49 40.10 -46.09
CA SER A 117 8.61 41.09 -46.23
C SER A 117 9.72 40.77 -45.22
N GLU A 118 11.01 40.97 -45.42
CA GLU A 118 11.89 41.23 -46.57
C GLU A 118 13.32 41.31 -45.97
N THR A 119 14.29 40.66 -46.62
CA THR A 119 15.74 41.00 -46.75
C THR A 119 16.61 41.30 -45.50
N ALA A 120 17.71 40.53 -45.32
CA ALA A 120 19.09 40.98 -45.54
C ALA A 120 20.19 40.05 -44.95
N ALA A 121 21.02 39.51 -45.85
CA ALA A 121 22.49 39.39 -45.82
C ALA A 121 23.30 38.72 -44.67
N GLU A 122 24.07 37.69 -45.09
CA GLU A 122 25.36 37.13 -44.61
C GLU A 122 26.52 38.17 -44.50
N PRO A 123 27.80 37.81 -44.16
CA PRO A 123 28.36 36.74 -43.30
C PRO A 123 29.55 37.22 -42.39
N ALA A 124 30.18 36.23 -41.71
CA ALA A 124 31.62 36.14 -41.37
C ALA A 124 32.12 36.74 -40.03
N ARG A 125 32.63 35.88 -39.13
CA ARG A 125 34.07 35.57 -38.97
C ARG A 125 34.35 34.74 -37.70
N SER A 126 35.25 33.80 -37.91
CA SER A 126 35.88 32.85 -36.98
C SER A 126 36.96 33.50 -36.11
N ALA A 127 37.11 33.05 -34.85
CA ALA A 127 38.37 33.09 -34.08
C ALA A 127 38.26 32.16 -32.82
N PRO A 128 39.35 31.77 -32.13
CA PRO A 128 39.78 30.37 -31.95
C PRO A 128 39.71 29.85 -30.49
N PRO A 129 39.99 28.55 -30.25
CA PRO A 129 39.96 27.93 -28.91
C PRO A 129 41.31 28.03 -28.18
N THR A 130 41.29 28.25 -26.86
CA THR A 130 42.46 28.13 -25.97
C THR A 130 41.99 27.85 -24.52
N PRO A 131 42.84 27.31 -23.62
CA PRO A 131 43.08 25.89 -23.44
C PRO A 131 42.62 25.39 -22.06
N SER A 132 42.51 24.08 -21.93
CA SER A 132 42.16 23.36 -20.70
C SER A 132 43.26 23.44 -19.63
N THR A 133 42.89 23.83 -18.41
CA THR A 133 43.68 23.59 -17.19
C THR A 133 43.02 22.45 -16.39
N PRO A 134 43.75 21.43 -15.93
CA PRO A 134 43.16 20.34 -15.16
C PRO A 134 42.93 20.75 -13.70
N LEU A 135 41.69 20.58 -13.22
CA LEU A 135 41.35 20.62 -11.78
C LEU A 135 41.94 19.39 -11.07
N PRO A 136 42.32 19.49 -9.77
CA PRO A 136 42.76 18.36 -8.96
C PRO A 136 41.65 17.30 -8.80
N PRO A 137 41.99 16.02 -8.59
CA PRO A 137 41.02 14.94 -8.55
C PRO A 137 40.08 15.08 -7.34
N ALA A 138 38.79 15.30 -7.62
CA ALA A 138 37.72 15.10 -6.66
C ALA A 138 37.74 13.65 -6.13
N PRO A 139 37.32 13.40 -4.86
CA PRO A 139 37.25 12.06 -4.31
C PRO A 139 36.39 11.16 -5.22
N ARG A 140 36.94 9.98 -5.53
CA ARG A 140 36.41 9.00 -6.49
C ARG A 140 34.89 8.91 -6.42
N ALA A 141 34.24 9.23 -7.54
CA ALA A 141 32.88 8.84 -7.80
C ALA A 141 32.78 7.31 -7.69
N THR A 142 32.00 6.83 -6.74
CA THR A 142 31.49 5.46 -6.73
C THR A 142 30.60 5.26 -7.98
N PRO A 143 30.66 4.08 -8.62
CA PRO A 143 30.04 3.89 -9.93
C PRO A 143 28.51 3.97 -9.84
N ALA A 144 27.95 4.64 -10.85
CA ALA A 144 26.52 4.73 -11.11
C ALA A 144 25.95 3.34 -11.39
N GLY A 145 25.03 2.88 -10.53
CA GLY A 145 24.37 1.57 -10.67
C GLY A 145 23.80 1.00 -9.37
N SER A 146 23.36 1.80 -8.40
CA SER A 146 22.46 1.33 -7.33
C SER A 146 21.76 2.54 -6.74
N ALA A 147 20.48 2.40 -6.42
CA ALA A 147 19.85 3.36 -5.54
C ALA A 147 20.60 3.23 -4.20
N SER A 148 21.40 4.24 -3.83
CA SER A 148 22.29 4.20 -2.67
C SER A 148 21.52 4.52 -1.38
N LEU A 149 21.97 4.02 -0.23
CA LEU A 149 21.43 4.42 1.09
C LEU A 149 21.49 5.94 1.32
N GLY A 150 22.42 6.65 0.67
CA GLY A 150 22.50 8.12 0.66
C GLY A 150 21.47 8.82 -0.22
N ALA A 151 20.57 8.10 -0.89
CA ALA A 151 19.52 8.70 -1.71
C ALA A 151 18.58 9.53 -0.84
N SER A 152 18.14 10.68 -1.36
CA SER A 152 17.22 11.56 -0.64
C SER A 152 15.87 10.87 -0.40
N ILE A 153 15.33 11.06 0.80
CA ILE A 153 14.06 10.48 1.25
C ILE A 153 12.87 10.90 0.38
N ASN A 154 12.96 12.05 -0.31
CA ASN A 154 11.92 12.59 -1.18
C ASN A 154 11.65 11.72 -2.41
N ARG A 155 12.61 10.87 -2.80
CA ARG A 155 12.48 9.98 -3.96
C ARG A 155 11.69 8.72 -3.63
N LEU A 156 11.39 8.47 -2.35
CA LEU A 156 10.65 7.30 -1.95
C LEU A 156 9.15 7.47 -2.23
N PRO A 157 8.49 6.47 -2.85
CA PRO A 157 7.07 6.52 -3.12
C PRO A 157 6.26 6.63 -1.81
N GLY A 158 5.37 7.62 -1.74
CA GLY A 158 4.53 7.88 -0.57
C GLY A 158 5.09 8.90 0.43
N ILE A 159 6.30 9.42 0.19
CA ILE A 159 6.88 10.55 0.91
C ILE A 159 6.79 11.79 0.01
N GLY A 160 5.68 12.51 0.12
CA GLY A 160 5.53 13.82 -0.54
C GLY A 160 6.40 14.90 0.12
N PRO A 161 6.55 16.08 -0.52
CA PRO A 161 7.41 17.17 -0.05
C PRO A 161 7.11 17.59 1.39
N ARG A 162 5.83 17.61 1.77
CA ARG A 162 5.40 17.93 3.14
C ARG A 162 5.90 16.91 4.18
N ASN A 163 5.85 15.61 3.86
CA ASN A 163 6.31 14.57 4.78
C ASN A 163 7.83 14.57 4.87
N ALA A 164 8.50 14.80 3.74
CA ALA A 164 9.94 14.99 3.69
C ALA A 164 10.42 16.14 4.58
N GLU A 165 9.77 17.30 4.55
CA GLU A 165 10.08 18.41 5.46
C GLU A 165 9.89 18.05 6.94
N MET A 166 8.85 17.27 7.26
CA MET A 166 8.60 16.80 8.62
C MET A 166 9.65 15.79 9.09
N LEU A 167 10.12 14.92 8.20
CA LEU A 167 11.20 13.96 8.45
C LEU A 167 12.55 14.68 8.56
N ALA A 168 12.78 15.72 7.75
CA ALA A 168 13.99 16.54 7.84
C ALA A 168 14.13 17.25 9.20
N LYS A 169 13.00 17.60 9.85
CA LYS A 169 12.99 18.12 11.23
C LYS A 169 13.41 17.07 12.27
N LEU A 170 13.30 15.79 11.97
CA LEU A 170 13.85 14.68 12.76
C LEU A 170 15.31 14.37 12.41
N GLY A 171 15.92 15.14 11.50
CA GLY A 171 17.27 14.87 10.98
C GLY A 171 17.31 13.81 9.87
N ILE A 172 16.15 13.33 9.40
CA ILE A 172 16.05 12.28 8.40
C ILE A 172 16.03 12.91 7.01
N ARG A 173 17.11 12.77 6.25
CA ARG A 173 17.24 13.32 4.89
C ARG A 173 17.46 12.23 3.84
N THR A 174 18.04 11.12 4.24
CA THR A 174 18.38 9.99 3.38
C THR A 174 17.62 8.72 3.78
N VAL A 175 17.62 7.72 2.88
CA VAL A 175 17.07 6.39 3.19
C VAL A 175 17.84 5.72 4.33
N GLY A 176 19.17 5.90 4.36
CA GLY A 176 20.03 5.43 5.44
C GLY A 176 19.64 6.02 6.80
N ASP A 177 19.41 7.33 6.88
CA ASP A 177 18.96 7.99 8.13
C ASP A 177 17.65 7.40 8.65
N MET A 178 16.74 7.06 7.72
CA MET A 178 15.46 6.46 8.09
C MET A 178 15.63 5.02 8.57
N LEU A 179 16.50 4.21 7.96
CA LEU A 179 16.80 2.86 8.44
C LEU A 179 17.44 2.88 9.83
N TRP A 180 18.28 3.88 10.11
CA TRP A 180 18.92 4.08 11.41
C TRP A 180 18.02 4.74 12.46
N LEU A 181 16.82 5.16 12.09
CA LEU A 181 15.82 5.61 13.06
C LEU A 181 15.22 4.41 13.79
N LEU A 182 15.88 3.99 14.86
CA LEU A 182 15.41 2.90 15.69
C LEU A 182 14.21 3.33 16.57
N PRO A 183 13.26 2.42 16.84
CA PRO A 183 12.20 2.70 17.80
C PRO A 183 12.79 2.76 19.21
N TYR A 184 12.24 3.65 20.06
CA TYR A 184 12.71 3.81 21.44
C TYR A 184 11.94 2.94 22.45
N ARG A 185 10.80 2.39 22.05
CA ARG A 185 10.04 1.38 22.80
C ARG A 185 9.19 0.54 21.84
N TYR A 186 8.68 -0.57 22.35
CA TYR A 186 7.72 -1.42 21.67
C TYR A 186 6.48 -1.59 22.55
N ASP A 187 5.30 -1.40 21.97
CA ASP A 187 4.03 -1.73 22.63
C ASP A 187 3.67 -3.17 22.24
N ASP A 188 3.49 -4.06 23.23
CA ASP A 188 3.20 -5.47 22.96
C ASP A 188 1.69 -5.71 22.80
N TYR A 189 1.23 -5.74 21.54
CA TYR A 189 -0.14 -6.08 21.20
C TYR A 189 -0.27 -7.47 20.56
N SER A 190 0.74 -8.33 20.73
CA SER A 190 0.74 -9.69 20.14
C SER A 190 -0.33 -10.61 20.74
N HIS A 191 -0.73 -10.36 21.98
CA HIS A 191 -1.73 -11.16 22.67
C HIS A 191 -3.15 -10.71 22.30
N MET A 192 -3.92 -11.62 21.71
CA MET A 192 -5.34 -11.44 21.48
C MET A 192 -6.13 -12.16 22.57
N LYS A 193 -7.03 -11.45 23.26
CA LYS A 193 -7.93 -12.03 24.27
C LYS A 193 -9.39 -11.68 23.95
N PRO A 194 -10.34 -12.57 24.26
CA PRO A 194 -11.77 -12.24 24.21
C PRO A 194 -12.15 -11.27 25.33
N ILE A 195 -13.24 -10.52 25.13
CA ILE A 195 -13.66 -9.42 26.00
C ILE A 195 -13.99 -9.90 27.43
N TYR A 196 -14.50 -11.12 27.59
CA TYR A 196 -14.81 -11.64 28.94
C TYR A 196 -13.56 -11.93 29.81
N LYS A 197 -12.37 -12.03 29.21
CA LYS A 197 -11.09 -12.32 29.90
C LYS A 197 -10.21 -11.08 30.08
N LEU A 198 -10.79 -9.89 29.96
CA LEU A 198 -10.06 -8.64 30.10
C LEU A 198 -9.90 -8.27 31.57
N ASP A 199 -8.67 -7.97 31.96
CA ASP A 199 -8.37 -7.43 33.27
C ASP A 199 -8.00 -5.94 33.16
N PRO A 200 -8.35 -5.10 34.16
CA PRO A 200 -7.90 -3.72 34.19
C PRO A 200 -6.37 -3.63 34.19
N GLY A 201 -5.81 -2.83 33.27
CA GLY A 201 -4.37 -2.64 33.12
C GLY A 201 -3.77 -3.41 31.95
N ASP A 202 -4.50 -4.38 31.37
CA ASP A 202 -4.07 -5.14 30.21
C ASP A 202 -3.82 -4.25 28.99
N GLU A 203 -2.70 -4.45 28.31
CA GLU A 203 -2.41 -3.93 26.97
C GLU A 203 -2.52 -5.08 25.98
N ILE A 204 -3.64 -5.16 25.27
CA ILE A 204 -3.96 -6.33 24.45
C ILE A 204 -4.69 -5.95 23.17
N THR A 205 -4.89 -6.94 22.31
CA THR A 205 -5.67 -6.85 21.07
C THR A 205 -6.99 -7.59 21.19
N ILE A 206 -8.06 -7.02 20.64
CA ILE A 206 -9.41 -7.58 20.61
C ILE A 206 -9.92 -7.51 19.17
N LEU A 207 -10.40 -8.63 18.63
CA LEU A 207 -11.18 -8.65 17.38
C LEU A 207 -12.66 -8.53 17.73
N ALA A 208 -13.32 -7.47 17.28
CA ALA A 208 -14.72 -7.24 17.66
C ALA A 208 -15.49 -6.35 16.69
N ASN A 209 -16.82 -6.48 16.74
CA ASN A 209 -17.76 -5.68 15.98
C ASN A 209 -18.08 -4.37 16.70
N LEU A 210 -18.03 -3.27 15.96
CA LEU A 210 -18.48 -1.97 16.45
C LEU A 210 -19.99 -1.85 16.27
N TRP A 211 -20.75 -1.87 17.36
CA TRP A 211 -22.22 -1.78 17.32
C TRP A 211 -22.72 -0.35 17.15
N ASP A 212 -22.13 0.59 17.88
CA ASP A 212 -22.58 1.97 17.90
C ASP A 212 -21.40 2.91 18.16
N ILE A 213 -21.50 4.14 17.67
CA ILE A 213 -20.52 5.19 17.89
C ILE A 213 -21.21 6.53 18.09
N LYS A 214 -20.96 7.15 19.24
CA LYS A 214 -21.54 8.42 19.65
C LYS A 214 -20.45 9.43 19.90
N SER A 215 -20.70 10.69 19.55
CA SER A 215 -19.85 11.80 19.95
C SER A 215 -20.63 12.75 20.84
N ARG A 216 -20.07 13.11 22.00
CA ARG A 216 -20.63 14.13 22.89
C ARG A 216 -19.56 15.15 23.27
N ARG A 217 -19.95 16.42 23.42
CA ARG A 217 -19.08 17.44 24.01
C ARG A 217 -19.04 17.25 25.53
N LEU A 218 -17.85 17.36 26.12
CA LEU A 218 -17.69 17.28 27.56
C LEU A 218 -18.19 18.59 28.21
N PRO A 219 -19.06 18.53 29.23
CA PRO A 219 -19.48 19.72 29.96
C PRO A 219 -18.27 20.41 30.60
N GLY A 220 -18.16 21.74 30.45
CA GLY A 220 -17.08 22.53 31.06
C GLY A 220 -15.69 22.38 30.44
N ARG A 221 -15.54 21.62 29.34
CA ARG A 221 -14.29 21.52 28.58
C ARG A 221 -14.57 21.72 27.09
N ASN A 222 -13.67 22.42 26.39
CA ASN A 222 -13.69 22.47 24.93
C ASN A 222 -13.11 21.17 24.31
N ALA A 223 -13.62 20.01 24.74
CA ALA A 223 -13.18 18.70 24.31
C ALA A 223 -14.38 17.83 23.94
N THR A 224 -14.22 17.03 22.89
CA THR A 224 -15.24 16.07 22.43
C THR A 224 -14.82 14.67 22.81
N LEU A 225 -15.73 13.92 23.43
CA LEU A 225 -15.56 12.52 23.73
C LEU A 225 -16.33 11.70 22.68
N VAL A 226 -15.64 10.78 22.02
CA VAL A 226 -16.25 9.78 21.16
C VAL A 226 -16.27 8.47 21.93
N THR A 227 -17.44 7.87 22.05
CA THR A 227 -17.67 6.60 22.74
C THR A 227 -18.24 5.61 21.73
N GLY A 228 -17.64 4.43 21.65
CA GLY A 228 -18.13 3.33 20.83
C GLY A 228 -18.44 2.10 21.67
N VAL A 229 -19.51 1.40 21.30
CA VAL A 229 -19.85 0.11 21.92
C VAL A 229 -19.32 -0.98 21.01
N ILE A 230 -18.42 -1.80 21.55
CA ILE A 230 -17.74 -2.87 20.82
C ILE A 230 -18.18 -4.19 21.46
N SER A 231 -18.56 -5.17 20.66
CA SER A 231 -18.77 -6.53 21.19
C SER A 231 -18.12 -7.58 20.32
N ASP A 232 -17.61 -8.59 20.99
CA ASP A 232 -17.21 -9.85 20.39
C ASP A 232 -18.34 -10.88 20.60
N SER A 233 -18.04 -12.15 20.36
CA SER A 233 -18.98 -13.26 20.60
C SER A 233 -19.22 -13.56 22.09
N THR A 234 -18.48 -12.94 23.00
CA THR A 234 -18.45 -13.27 24.43
C THR A 234 -19.04 -12.19 25.32
N ALA A 235 -18.71 -10.92 25.08
CA ALA A 235 -19.09 -9.80 25.91
C ALA A 235 -19.01 -8.46 25.14
N THR A 236 -19.43 -7.39 25.81
CA THR A 236 -19.44 -6.03 25.27
C THR A 236 -18.56 -5.14 26.12
N ILE A 237 -17.75 -4.28 25.48
CA ILE A 237 -16.91 -3.28 26.11
C ILE A 237 -17.12 -1.91 25.46
N GLU A 238 -16.94 -0.86 26.26
CA GLU A 238 -16.97 0.52 25.77
C GLU A 238 -15.56 0.94 25.34
N ALA A 239 -15.40 1.48 24.14
CA ALA A 239 -14.18 2.16 23.72
C ALA A 239 -14.37 3.67 23.71
N THR A 240 -13.37 4.40 24.20
CA THR A 240 -13.43 5.85 24.32
C THR A 240 -12.25 6.51 23.62
N TRP A 241 -12.53 7.47 22.74
CA TRP A 241 -11.55 8.31 22.07
C TRP A 241 -11.77 9.79 22.40
N PHE A 242 -10.69 10.52 22.60
CA PHE A 242 -10.71 11.98 22.78
C PHE A 242 -10.55 12.75 21.46
N ASN A 243 -10.42 12.02 20.35
CA ASN A 243 -10.27 12.59 19.02
C ASN A 243 -11.63 12.56 18.28
N PRO A 244 -12.25 13.71 17.97
CA PRO A 244 -13.55 13.76 17.29
C PRO A 244 -13.52 13.22 15.85
N TYR A 245 -12.35 13.15 15.22
CA TYR A 245 -12.22 12.65 13.84
C TYR A 245 -12.46 11.14 13.73
N ILE A 246 -12.46 10.40 14.86
CA ILE A 246 -12.68 8.95 14.87
C ILE A 246 -14.07 8.56 14.38
N THR A 247 -15.09 9.38 14.64
CA THR A 247 -16.46 9.15 14.16
C THR A 247 -16.54 9.05 12.64
N LYS A 248 -15.61 9.69 11.90
CA LYS A 248 -15.54 9.62 10.44
C LYS A 248 -14.82 8.37 9.92
N GLN A 249 -13.95 7.76 10.73
CA GLN A 249 -13.11 6.62 10.34
C GLN A 249 -13.77 5.29 10.65
N LEU A 250 -14.52 5.23 11.75
CA LEU A 250 -15.27 4.04 12.15
C LEU A 250 -16.67 4.04 11.55
N ARG A 251 -17.19 2.84 11.30
CA ARG A 251 -18.55 2.60 10.83
C ARG A 251 -19.16 1.50 11.70
N ALA A 252 -20.35 1.77 12.25
CA ALA A 252 -21.13 0.79 12.97
C ALA A 252 -21.49 -0.40 12.06
N GLY A 253 -21.63 -1.59 12.65
CA GLY A 253 -21.90 -2.85 11.95
C GLY A 253 -20.70 -3.45 11.23
N ARG A 254 -19.47 -2.97 11.48
CA ARG A 254 -18.24 -3.53 10.92
C ARG A 254 -17.33 -4.08 12.02
N GLU A 255 -16.57 -5.10 11.63
CA GLU A 255 -15.52 -5.69 12.46
C GLU A 255 -14.22 -4.89 12.37
N TYR A 256 -13.56 -4.73 13.50
CA TYR A 256 -12.24 -4.11 13.60
C TYR A 256 -11.39 -4.85 14.63
N VAL A 257 -10.08 -4.76 14.43
CA VAL A 257 -9.09 -5.15 15.43
C VAL A 257 -8.77 -3.92 16.26
N PHE A 258 -9.06 -3.96 17.56
CA PHE A 258 -8.77 -2.90 18.51
C PHE A 258 -7.60 -3.31 19.40
N SER A 259 -6.54 -2.50 19.45
CA SER A 259 -5.42 -2.68 20.37
C SER A 259 -5.28 -1.48 21.27
N GLY A 260 -5.08 -1.72 22.56
CA GLY A 260 -4.86 -0.65 23.51
C GLY A 260 -4.98 -1.13 24.95
N LYS A 261 -4.93 -0.14 25.85
CA LYS A 261 -5.01 -0.38 27.28
C LYS A 261 -6.45 -0.46 27.76
N VAL A 262 -6.74 -1.51 28.53
CA VAL A 262 -7.99 -1.68 29.27
C VAL A 262 -7.90 -0.89 30.57
N GLU A 263 -8.80 0.06 30.79
CA GLU A 263 -8.92 0.82 32.04
C GLU A 263 -10.27 0.49 32.70
N SER A 264 -10.36 0.70 34.02
CA SER A 264 -11.64 0.65 34.73
C SER A 264 -12.13 2.07 34.98
N TYR A 265 -13.29 2.42 34.45
CA TYR A 265 -13.93 3.72 34.66
C TYR A 265 -15.32 3.51 35.28
N ARG A 266 -15.51 4.03 36.51
CA ARG A 266 -16.76 3.88 37.28
C ARG A 266 -17.22 2.42 37.42
N GLY A 267 -16.26 1.50 37.62
CA GLY A 267 -16.53 0.07 37.78
C GLY A 267 -16.82 -0.68 36.48
N LYS A 268 -16.67 -0.05 35.31
CA LYS A 268 -16.80 -0.70 33.99
C LYS A 268 -15.45 -0.73 33.29
N LEU A 269 -15.15 -1.83 32.60
CA LEU A 269 -14.00 -1.90 31.71
C LEU A 269 -14.25 -1.00 30.49
N VAL A 270 -13.25 -0.18 30.17
CA VAL A 270 -13.26 0.75 29.06
C VAL A 270 -11.92 0.65 28.34
N LEU A 271 -11.97 0.51 27.02
CA LEU A 271 -10.79 0.56 26.18
C LEU A 271 -10.47 2.03 25.85
N ARG A 272 -9.36 2.56 26.38
CA ARG A 272 -9.05 3.99 26.26
C ARG A 272 -8.12 4.27 25.10
N ASN A 273 -8.54 5.19 24.23
CA ASN A 273 -7.86 5.60 23.00
C ASN A 273 -7.25 4.43 22.21
N PRO A 274 -8.02 3.36 21.95
CA PRO A 274 -7.50 2.21 21.24
C PRO A 274 -7.14 2.57 19.80
N VAL A 275 -6.05 1.96 19.33
CA VAL A 275 -5.72 1.90 17.91
C VAL A 275 -6.63 0.88 17.27
N PHE A 276 -7.13 1.17 16.07
CA PHE A 276 -7.98 0.26 15.33
C PHE A 276 -7.52 0.08 13.89
N GLU A 277 -7.73 -1.13 13.38
CA GLU A 277 -7.50 -1.52 12.00
C GLU A 277 -8.61 -2.45 11.51
N GLN A 278 -8.79 -2.50 10.19
CA GLN A 278 -9.68 -3.49 9.60
C GLN A 278 -8.94 -4.84 9.53
N PRO A 279 -9.61 -5.96 9.88
CA PRO A 279 -8.98 -7.29 9.87
C PRO A 279 -8.50 -7.72 8.47
N ASP A 280 -9.13 -7.20 7.42
CA ASP A 280 -8.81 -7.52 6.01
C ASP A 280 -7.47 -6.93 5.52
N GLN A 281 -6.81 -6.10 6.33
CA GLN A 281 -5.55 -5.44 5.98
C GLN A 281 -4.39 -6.05 6.78
N GLU A 282 -3.16 -5.90 6.28
CA GLU A 282 -1.99 -6.24 7.07
C GLU A 282 -1.97 -5.38 8.34
N LEU A 283 -2.10 -6.03 9.51
CA LEU A 283 -2.17 -5.36 10.81
C LEU A 283 -0.82 -4.76 11.17
N LEU A 284 -0.57 -3.49 10.86
CA LEU A 284 0.74 -2.85 11.11
C LEU A 284 0.83 -2.18 12.47
N HIS A 285 -0.31 -1.96 13.08
CA HIS A 285 -0.50 -1.14 14.26
C HIS A 285 -1.24 -1.84 15.38
N THR A 286 -1.70 -3.07 15.12
CA THR A 286 -2.42 -3.96 16.05
C THR A 286 -1.90 -5.40 15.92
N GLY A 287 -2.17 -6.25 16.90
CA GLY A 287 -1.92 -7.69 16.80
C GLY A 287 -0.44 -8.12 16.72
N ARG A 288 0.52 -7.26 17.06
CA ARG A 288 1.97 -7.55 17.05
C ARG A 288 2.73 -6.67 18.03
N MET A 289 4.03 -6.89 18.17
CA MET A 289 4.92 -5.91 18.79
C MET A 289 4.99 -4.67 17.90
N VAL A 290 4.46 -3.57 18.40
CA VAL A 290 4.32 -2.32 17.66
C VAL A 290 5.49 -1.39 18.02
N PRO A 291 6.35 -1.02 17.06
CA PRO A 291 7.46 -0.11 17.32
C PRO A 291 6.97 1.33 17.48
N VAL A 292 7.48 2.02 18.50
CA VAL A 292 7.19 3.43 18.74
C VAL A 292 8.42 4.28 18.39
N TYR A 293 8.24 5.14 17.39
CA TYR A 293 9.28 6.04 16.88
C TYR A 293 9.14 7.46 17.42
N PRO A 294 10.22 8.26 17.46
CA PRO A 294 10.13 9.70 17.66
C PRO A 294 9.25 10.34 16.57
N LEU A 295 8.41 11.32 16.97
CA LEU A 295 7.45 11.97 16.06
C LEU A 295 7.68 13.48 16.04
N THR A 296 7.42 14.10 14.90
CA THR A 296 7.31 15.56 14.73
C THR A 296 5.88 16.02 14.57
N LYS A 297 5.63 17.30 14.86
CA LYS A 297 4.33 17.93 14.66
C LYS A 297 3.84 17.71 13.22
N GLY A 298 2.70 17.04 13.08
CA GLY A 298 2.07 16.74 11.79
C GLY A 298 2.33 15.34 11.25
N LEU A 299 3.28 14.59 11.83
CA LEU A 299 3.53 13.19 11.50
C LEU A 299 2.85 12.28 12.53
N SER A 300 1.93 11.43 12.08
CA SER A 300 1.25 10.48 12.96
C SER A 300 2.09 9.22 13.17
N ALA A 301 1.94 8.57 14.33
CA ALA A 301 2.58 7.28 14.62
C ALA A 301 2.21 6.21 13.58
N LYS A 302 0.96 6.23 13.09
CA LYS A 302 0.47 5.33 12.04
C LYS A 302 1.29 5.51 10.76
N LYS A 303 1.39 6.76 10.30
CA LYS A 303 2.12 7.10 9.07
C LYS A 303 3.62 6.80 9.18
N MET A 304 4.25 7.15 10.31
CA MET A 304 5.67 6.87 10.54
C MET A 304 5.96 5.37 10.43
N ARG A 305 5.16 4.53 11.09
CA ARG A 305 5.31 3.06 11.02
C ARG A 305 5.10 2.52 9.61
N SER A 306 4.09 3.00 8.89
CA SER A 306 3.87 2.58 7.50
C SER A 306 5.04 2.95 6.59
N LEU A 307 5.63 4.14 6.77
CA LEU A 307 6.81 4.56 6.01
C LEU A 307 8.03 3.72 6.39
N GLN A 308 8.27 3.51 7.70
CA GLN A 308 9.41 2.72 8.18
C GLN A 308 9.34 1.29 7.68
N LYS A 309 8.17 0.63 7.79
CA LYS A 309 7.98 -0.72 7.28
C LYS A 309 8.33 -0.80 5.80
N ARG A 310 7.84 0.14 4.99
CA ARG A 310 8.13 0.17 3.56
C ARG A 310 9.63 0.30 3.31
N VAL A 311 10.30 1.21 4.01
CA VAL A 311 11.74 1.41 3.88
C VAL A 311 12.52 0.16 4.28
N VAL A 312 12.18 -0.47 5.40
CA VAL A 312 12.83 -1.70 5.87
C VAL A 312 12.59 -2.87 4.89
N ASP A 313 11.36 -3.04 4.40
CA ASP A 313 11.02 -4.12 3.48
C ASP A 313 11.74 -3.96 2.13
N GLU A 314 11.86 -2.74 1.61
CA GLU A 314 12.49 -2.45 0.30
C GLU A 314 14.02 -2.35 0.39
N TRP A 315 14.57 -1.81 1.48
CA TRP A 315 15.99 -1.42 1.58
C TRP A 315 16.78 -2.15 2.66
N GLY A 316 16.13 -2.83 3.62
CA GLY A 316 16.81 -3.57 4.67
C GLY A 316 17.76 -4.64 4.13
N LYS A 317 17.39 -5.30 3.03
CA LYS A 317 18.23 -6.31 2.35
C LYS A 317 19.40 -5.73 1.57
N ARG A 318 19.43 -4.41 1.36
CA ARG A 318 20.49 -3.69 0.63
C ARG A 318 21.51 -3.06 1.58
N VAL A 319 21.32 -3.22 2.88
CA VAL A 319 22.30 -2.78 3.88
C VAL A 319 23.49 -3.73 3.80
N PHE A 320 24.68 -3.16 3.66
CA PHE A 320 25.92 -3.92 3.61
C PHE A 320 26.17 -4.59 4.96
N ASP A 321 26.47 -5.89 4.94
CA ASP A 321 26.92 -6.61 6.13
C ASP A 321 28.43 -6.38 6.31
N TYR A 322 28.83 -5.95 7.50
CA TYR A 322 30.22 -5.71 7.84
C TYR A 322 30.91 -6.96 8.39
N LEU A 323 30.16 -8.04 8.66
CA LEU A 323 30.72 -9.32 9.06
C LEU A 323 31.22 -10.10 7.83
N PRO A 324 32.44 -10.66 7.88
CA PRO A 324 32.91 -11.59 6.87
C PRO A 324 32.07 -12.88 6.90
N GLU A 325 31.89 -13.50 5.72
CA GLU A 325 31.23 -14.79 5.54
C GLU A 325 31.97 -15.95 6.25
#